data_AF-A0A662BZ74-F1
#
_entry.id   AF-A0A662BZ74-F1
#
_cell.length_a   1.000
_cell.length_b   1.000
_cell.length_c   1.000
_cell.angle_alpha   90.00
_cell.angle_beta   90.00
_cell.angle_gamma   90.00
#
_symmetry.space_group_name_H-M   'P 1'
#
loop_
_entity.id
_entity.type
_entity.pdbx_description
1 polymer ?
#
loop_
_entity_poly.entity_id
_entity_poly.type
_entity_poly.pdbx_seq_one_letter_code
_entity_poly.pdbx_strand_id
1 'polypeptide(L)' 'MAKDKKATYYDAGGIETLDILKAKLTYKGYKDWLLGNMIKYACRANFKGECTRDIEKIKFYSTEWLEIVEEGGKSGR' A
#
# COMPACT_ATOMS: atom_id res chain seq x y z
N MET A 1 8.60 -12.82 0.76
CA MET A 1 9.62 -11.86 0.27
C MET A 1 8.95 -10.50 0.28
N ALA A 2 9.58 -9.50 0.91
CA ALA A 2 9.07 -8.13 1.01
C ALA A 2 8.45 -7.61 -0.30
N LYS A 3 7.13 -7.32 -0.30
CA LYS A 3 6.42 -6.72 -1.44
C LYS A 3 7.06 -5.40 -1.88
N ASP A 4 7.56 -4.62 -0.91
CA ASP A 4 8.52 -3.54 -1.15
C ASP A 4 9.90 -3.93 -0.62
N LYS A 5 10.81 -4.29 -1.54
CA LYS A 5 12.18 -4.71 -1.24
C LYS A 5 13.00 -3.68 -0.45
N LYS A 6 12.62 -2.41 -0.48
CA LYS A 6 13.28 -1.33 0.28
C LYS A 6 12.60 -1.07 1.64
N ALA A 7 11.63 -1.90 2.04
CA ALA A 7 10.89 -1.80 3.31
C ALA A 7 10.95 -3.10 4.15
N THR A 8 12.02 -3.88 3.98
CA THR A 8 12.24 -5.18 4.65
C THR A 8 12.30 -5.12 6.18
N TYR A 9 12.49 -3.93 6.76
CA TYR A 9 12.56 -3.74 8.21
C TYR A 9 11.21 -3.93 8.95
N TYR A 10 10.10 -4.12 8.20
CA TYR A 10 8.79 -4.49 8.74
C TYR A 10 8.47 -5.99 8.61
N ASP A 11 9.40 -6.79 8.07
CA ASP A 11 9.27 -8.24 7.98
C ASP A 11 9.77 -8.86 9.29
N ALA A 12 8.83 -9.34 10.11
CA ALA A 12 9.13 -10.08 11.33
C ALA A 12 8.61 -11.51 11.18
N GLY A 13 9.53 -12.46 11.01
CA GLY A 13 9.17 -13.88 10.89
C GLY A 13 8.49 -14.26 9.57
N GLY A 14 8.68 -13.49 8.49
CA GLY A 14 8.12 -13.79 7.16
C GLY A 14 6.70 -13.28 6.94
N ILE A 15 6.14 -12.54 7.91
CA ILE A 15 4.81 -11.93 7.82
C ILE A 15 4.98 -10.43 7.63
N GLU A 16 4.48 -9.90 6.52
CA GLU A 16 4.49 -8.47 6.26
C GLU A 16 3.34 -7.78 6.99
N THR A 17 3.61 -6.57 7.49
CA THR A 17 2.59 -5.72 8.11
C THR A 17 1.40 -5.48 7.16
N LEU A 18 1.66 -5.39 5.85
CA LEU A 18 0.60 -5.19 4.86
C LEU A 18 -0.40 -6.35 4.81
N ASP A 19 0.09 -7.58 4.91
CA ASP A 19 -0.77 -8.76 4.86
C ASP A 19 -1.62 -8.87 6.13
N ILE A 20 -1.07 -8.48 7.29
CA ILE A 20 -1.83 -8.34 8.54
C ILE A 20 -2.94 -7.30 8.36
N LEU A 21 -2.63 -6.13 7.79
CA LEU A 21 -3.61 -5.08 7.57
C LEU A 21 -4.71 -5.50 6.58
N LYS A 22 -4.36 -6.15 5.46
CA LYS A 22 -5.32 -6.68 4.48
C LYS A 22 -6.25 -7.73 5.13
N ALA A 23 -5.73 -8.56 6.03
CA ALA A 23 -6.50 -9.59 6.72
C ALA A 23 -7.39 -9.06 7.87
N LYS A 24 -7.03 -7.93 8.50
CA LYS A 24 -7.73 -7.42 9.69
C LYS A 24 -8.67 -6.26 9.40
N LEU A 25 -8.45 -5.49 8.34
CA LEU A 25 -9.30 -4.36 7.99
C LEU A 25 -10.47 -4.81 7.10
N THR A 26 -11.59 -4.09 7.20
CA THR A 26 -12.68 -4.25 6.22
C THR A 26 -12.23 -3.78 4.84
N TYR A 27 -12.89 -4.22 3.77
CA TYR A 27 -12.59 -3.77 2.40
C TYR A 27 -12.52 -2.24 2.29
N LYS A 28 -13.50 -1.53 2.87
CA LYS A 28 -13.50 -0.07 2.93
C LYS A 28 -12.32 0.46 3.75
N GLY A 29 -12.05 -0.11 4.93
CA GLY A 29 -10.96 0.33 5.80
C GLY A 29 -9.58 0.18 5.17
N TYR A 30 -9.33 -0.94 4.49
CA TYR A 30 -8.08 -1.17 3.77
C TYR A 30 -7.93 -0.22 2.58
N LYS A 31 -9.00 -0.01 1.81
CA LYS A 31 -9.04 0.97 0.70
C LYS A 31 -8.72 2.39 1.17
N ASP A 32 -9.37 2.85 2.24
CA ASP A 32 -9.15 4.19 2.81
C ASP A 32 -7.72 4.34 3.34
N TRP A 33 -7.15 3.27 3.91
CA TRP A 33 -5.76 3.24 4.35
C TRP A 33 -4.75 3.35 3.19
N LEU A 34 -5.00 2.66 2.07
CA LEU A 34 -4.18 2.79 0.85
C LEU A 34 -4.24 4.21 0.28
N LEU A 35 -5.45 4.79 0.18
CA LEU A 35 -5.67 6.16 -0.26
C LEU A 35 -4.91 7.17 0.61
N GLY A 36 -5.05 7.06 1.94
CA GLY A 36 -4.37 7.95 2.87
C GLY A 36 -2.85 7.90 2.72
N ASN A 37 -2.28 6.72 2.48
CA ASN A 37 -0.85 6.58 2.23
C ASN A 37 -0.43 7.25 0.92
N MET A 38 -1.18 7.07 -0.17
CA MET A 38 -0.88 7.76 -1.44
C MET A 38 -0.91 9.28 -1.28
N ILE A 39 -1.93 9.84 -0.60
CA ILE A 39 -2.01 11.28 -0.31
C ILE A 39 -0.80 11.72 0.50
N LYS A 40 -0.46 11.01 1.57
CA LYS A 40 0.72 11.29 2.41
C LYS A 40 2.00 11.38 1.59
N TYR A 41 2.24 10.40 0.72
CA TYR A 41 3.45 10.37 -0.10
C TYR A 41 3.44 11.40 -1.23
N ALA A 42 2.27 11.68 -1.83
CA ALA A 42 2.12 12.77 -2.80
C ALA A 42 2.42 14.14 -2.18
N CYS A 43 1.90 14.41 -0.98
CA CYS A 43 2.22 15.64 -0.25
C CYS A 43 3.71 15.71 0.08
N ARG A 44 4.33 14.62 0.55
CA ARG A 44 5.76 14.61 0.90
C ARG A 44 6.69 14.80 -0.29
N ALA A 45 6.35 14.24 -1.45
CA ALA A 45 7.16 14.35 -2.67
C ALA A 45 7.41 15.82 -3.08
N ASN A 46 6.49 16.72 -2.74
CA ASN A 46 6.61 18.16 -3.01
C ASN A 46 7.48 18.94 -2.00
N PHE A 47 7.87 18.34 -0.86
CA PHE A 47 8.54 19.06 0.23
C PHE A 47 9.78 18.38 0.81
N LYS A 48 9.94 17.05 0.66
CA LYS A 48 11.07 16.30 1.22
C LYS A 48 12.03 15.84 0.13
N GLY A 49 13.33 15.82 0.43
CA GLY A 49 14.42 15.55 -0.52
C GLY A 49 14.48 14.14 -1.14
N GLU A 50 13.47 13.28 -0.95
CA GLU A 50 13.41 11.94 -1.54
C GLU A 50 12.17 11.74 -2.42
N CYS A 51 11.89 12.71 -3.29
CA CYS A 51 10.75 12.67 -4.22
C CYS A 51 10.64 11.31 -4.96
N THR A 52 11.75 10.77 -5.48
CA THR A 52 11.75 9.46 -6.16
C THR A 52 11.21 8.33 -5.28
N ARG A 53 11.61 8.27 -4.00
CA ARG A 53 11.16 7.23 -3.06
C ARG A 53 9.68 7.42 -2.70
N ASP A 54 9.24 8.66 -2.55
CA ASP A 54 7.82 8.96 -2.31
C ASP A 54 6.96 8.57 -3.54
N ILE A 55 7.44 8.81 -4.78
CA ILE A 55 6.77 8.33 -6.01
C ILE A 55 6.75 6.79 -6.09
N GLU A 56 7.84 6.10 -5.73
CA GLU A 56 7.84 4.63 -5.63
C GLU A 56 6.77 4.13 -4.66
N LYS A 57 6.59 4.80 -3.53
CA LYS A 57 5.55 4.47 -2.55
C LYS A 57 4.15 4.71 -3.09
N ILE A 58 3.91 5.81 -3.79
CA ILE A 58 2.61 6.06 -4.45
C ILE A 58 2.30 4.92 -5.43
N LYS A 59 3.27 4.56 -6.28
CA LYS A 59 3.12 3.44 -7.21
C LYS A 59 2.77 2.15 -6.48
N PHE A 60 3.50 1.81 -5.42
CA PHE A 60 3.24 0.62 -4.61
C PHE A 60 1.80 0.56 -4.10
N TYR A 61 1.33 1.60 -3.40
CA TYR A 61 -0.03 1.61 -2.85
C TYR A 61 -1.11 1.64 -3.93
N SER A 62 -0.84 2.25 -5.09
CA SER A 62 -1.76 2.24 -6.22
C SER A 62 -1.92 0.85 -6.84
N THR A 63 -0.84 0.07 -6.92
CA THR A 63 -0.89 -1.33 -7.40
C THR A 63 -1.69 -2.21 -6.45
N GLU A 64 -1.43 -2.13 -5.13
CA GLU A 64 -2.20 -2.87 -4.13
C GLU A 64 -3.70 -2.49 -4.15
N TRP A 65 -4.03 -1.22 -4.43
CA TRP A 65 -5.42 -0.81 -4.56
C TRP A 65 -6.04 -1.37 -5.85
N LEU A 66 -5.35 -1.32 -6.97
CA LEU A 66 -5.86 -1.91 -8.22
C LEU A 66 -6.22 -3.39 -8.03
N GLU A 67 -5.36 -4.17 -7.40
CA GLU A 67 -5.60 -5.59 -7.11
C GLU A 67 -6.89 -5.81 -6.31
N ILE A 68 -7.13 -5.06 -5.23
CA ILE A 68 -8.35 -5.26 -4.43
C ILE A 68 -9.63 -4.85 -5.18
N VAL A 69 -9.55 -3.86 -6.08
CA VAL A 69 -10.70 -3.43 -6.89
C VAL A 69 -11.02 -4.51 -7.94
N GLU A 70 -10.00 -5.10 -8.54
CA GLU A 70 -10.16 -6.22 -9.46
C GLU A 70 -10.67 -7.50 -8.79
N GLU A 71 -10.20 -7.79 -7.57
CA GLU A 71 -10.70 -8.90 -6.73
C GLU A 71 -12.18 -8.66 -6.35
N GLY A 72 -12.52 -7.47 -5.86
CA GLY A 72 -13.90 -7.10 -5.50
C GLY A 72 -14.87 -7.09 -6.68
N GLY A 73 -14.40 -6.71 -7.88
CA GLY A 73 -15.18 -6.74 -9.12
C GLY A 73 -15.39 -8.13 -9.74
N LYS A 74 -14.73 -9.17 -9.21
CA LYS A 74 -14.93 -10.58 -9.59
C LYS A 74 -15.89 -11.32 -8.66
N SER A 75 -16.02 -10.89 -7.40
CA SER A 75 -16.97 -11.45 -6.42
C SER A 75 -18.42 -11.01 -6.63
N GLY A 76 -18.66 -9.96 -7.43
CA GLY A 76 -19.99 -9.40 -7.72
C GLY A 76 -20.52 -9.70 -9.13
N ARG A 77 -19.96 -10.70 -9.82
CA ARG A 77 -20.41 -11.16 -11.15
C ARG A 77 -20.74 -12.65 -11.12
#